data_AF-A0A7X6ZU83-F1
#
_entry.id   AF-A0A7X6ZU83-F1
#
_cell.length_a   1.000
_cell.length_b   1.000
_cell.length_c   1.000
_cell.angle_alpha   90.00
_cell.angle_beta   90.00
_cell.angle_gamma   90.00
#
_symmetry.space_group_name_H-M   'P 1'
#
loop_
_entity.id
_entity.type
_entity.pdbx_description
1 polymer ?
#
loop_
_entity_poly.entity_id
_entity_poly.type
_entity_poly.pdbx_seq_one_letter_code
_entity_poly.pdbx_strand_id
1 'polypeptide(L)'
;VEDAQKLAKAMVDIGTGAKRKTVAVITDMDRPLGKAIGNALEVKEAIEVLRGHGPDDITEVCITLAAKMLELAGMSDFKKCAELAEGTIKDGSALNKFKQMLKAQKGNEQVVDNPGLLPSAKYTVEYKVASGGYISAILSDKLGLASMLLGAGRATKESLIDPGAGITLLKKPGDMVEAGEPIMILHANSQSLFNESLNELDKAVRISGEKPPETPLIIDIIQ
;
A
#
# COMPACT_ATOMS: atom_id res chain seq x y z
N VAL A 1 18.64 5.70 3.97
CA VAL A 1 19.03 4.96 2.74
C VAL A 1 20.23 4.05 2.97
N GLU A 2 21.36 4.54 3.49
CA GLU A 2 22.57 3.71 3.70
C GLU A 2 22.32 2.42 4.51
N ASP A 3 21.59 2.49 5.62
CA ASP A 3 21.30 1.30 6.41
C ASP A 3 20.36 0.32 5.70
N ALA A 4 19.45 0.83 4.85
CA ALA A 4 18.62 -0.01 4.00
C ALA A 4 19.47 -0.73 2.94
N GLN A 5 20.47 -0.06 2.36
CA GLN A 5 21.42 -0.68 1.43
C GLN A 5 22.28 -1.75 2.11
N LYS A 6 22.77 -1.50 3.33
CA LYS A 6 23.50 -2.52 4.12
C LYS A 6 22.65 -3.76 4.36
N LEU A 7 21.39 -3.58 4.77
CA LEU A 7 20.45 -4.68 4.99
C LEU A 7 20.17 -5.44 3.70
N ALA A 8 19.82 -4.73 2.63
CA ALA A 8 19.52 -5.33 1.33
C ALA A 8 20.70 -6.14 0.79
N LYS A 9 21.92 -5.61 0.89
CA LYS A 9 23.15 -6.34 0.53
C LYS A 9 23.34 -7.60 1.38
N ALA A 10 23.19 -7.51 2.69
CA ALA A 10 23.30 -8.68 3.57
C ALA A 10 22.28 -9.77 3.22
N MET A 11 21.04 -9.40 2.89
CA MET A 11 19.99 -10.34 2.48
C MET A 11 20.30 -11.02 1.14
N VAL A 12 20.81 -10.28 0.16
CA VAL A 12 21.25 -10.82 -1.14
C VAL A 12 22.45 -11.76 -0.97
N ASP A 13 23.43 -11.38 -0.17
CA ASP A 13 24.63 -12.19 0.11
C ASP A 13 24.24 -13.52 0.77
N ILE A 14 23.31 -13.51 1.73
CA ILE A 14 22.80 -14.72 2.39
C ILE A 14 22.06 -15.62 1.38
N GLY A 15 21.17 -15.04 0.55
CA GLY A 15 20.43 -15.79 -0.47
C GLY A 15 21.35 -16.45 -1.48
N THR A 16 22.33 -15.69 -1.99
CA THR A 16 23.37 -16.18 -2.90
C THR A 16 24.22 -17.26 -2.26
N GLY A 17 24.63 -17.10 -0.99
CA GLY A 17 25.32 -18.12 -0.20
C GLY A 17 24.52 -19.41 -0.06
N ALA A 18 23.18 -19.32 0.02
CA ALA A 18 22.26 -20.45 0.00
C ALA A 18 21.93 -20.99 -1.42
N LYS A 19 22.68 -20.57 -2.44
CA LYS A 19 22.49 -20.93 -3.86
C LYS A 19 21.11 -20.54 -4.41
N ARG A 20 20.54 -19.45 -3.91
CA ARG A 20 19.33 -18.84 -4.45
C ARG A 20 19.72 -17.60 -5.25
N LYS A 21 19.05 -17.41 -6.39
CA LYS A 21 19.11 -16.15 -7.13
C LYS A 21 18.29 -15.13 -6.35
N THR A 22 18.91 -14.06 -5.89
CA THR A 22 18.27 -13.09 -4.98
C THR A 22 18.56 -11.68 -5.44
N VAL A 23 17.55 -10.82 -5.36
CA VAL A 23 17.61 -9.39 -5.66
C VAL A 23 16.82 -8.67 -4.57
N ALA A 24 17.27 -7.48 -4.18
CA ALA A 24 16.57 -6.59 -3.26
C ALA A 24 16.25 -5.28 -3.97
N VAL A 25 15.03 -4.79 -3.80
CA VAL A 25 14.58 -3.49 -4.31
C VAL A 25 14.31 -2.60 -3.09
N ILE A 26 14.97 -1.44 -3.04
CA ILE A 26 14.77 -0.45 -1.98
C ILE A 26 13.72 0.54 -2.48
N THR A 27 12.60 0.62 -1.78
CA THR A 27 11.48 1.49 -2.12
C THR A 27 11.30 2.59 -1.08
N ASP A 28 10.78 3.73 -1.52
CA ASP A 28 10.40 4.83 -0.64
C ASP A 28 9.17 4.44 0.20
N MET A 29 9.29 4.57 1.53
CA MET A 29 8.23 4.31 2.52
C MET A 29 7.89 5.57 3.34
N ASP A 30 8.51 6.72 3.03
CA ASP A 30 8.20 8.01 3.68
C ASP A 30 6.85 8.58 3.21
N ARG A 31 6.26 7.97 2.17
CA ARG A 31 4.88 8.16 1.76
C ARG A 31 4.11 6.84 1.83
N PRO A 32 2.80 6.87 2.17
CA PRO A 32 1.96 5.69 2.10
C PRO A 32 1.87 5.17 0.67
N LEU A 33 2.16 3.89 0.47
CA LEU A 33 2.00 3.21 -0.82
C LEU A 33 0.51 2.96 -1.09
N GLY A 34 0.03 3.28 -2.29
CA GLY A 34 -1.38 3.15 -2.62
C GLY A 34 -2.26 4.18 -1.89
N LYS A 35 -3.54 3.85 -1.67
CA LYS A 35 -4.51 4.70 -0.96
C LYS A 35 -5.22 3.96 0.19
N ALA A 36 -5.13 2.63 0.26
CA ALA A 36 -5.79 1.85 1.28
C ALA A 36 -4.82 1.41 2.38
N ILE A 37 -5.25 1.55 3.65
CA ILE A 37 -4.51 1.06 4.81
C ILE A 37 -5.48 0.23 5.66
N GLY A 38 -5.20 -1.06 5.84
CA GLY A 38 -6.03 -1.96 6.66
C GLY A 38 -5.97 -3.40 6.17
N ASN A 39 -7.12 -4.05 5.99
CA ASN A 39 -7.16 -5.42 5.46
C ASN A 39 -8.10 -5.53 4.26
N ALA A 40 -9.41 -5.45 4.48
CA ALA A 40 -10.38 -5.54 3.38
C ALA A 40 -10.23 -4.36 2.39
N LEU A 41 -9.85 -3.18 2.89
CA LEU A 41 -9.55 -2.01 2.05
C LEU A 41 -8.37 -2.30 1.10
N GLU A 42 -7.28 -2.88 1.60
CA GLU A 42 -6.11 -3.23 0.78
C GLU A 42 -6.41 -4.34 -0.22
N VAL A 43 -7.25 -5.33 0.14
CA VAL A 43 -7.71 -6.35 -0.82
C VAL A 43 -8.53 -5.72 -1.94
N LYS A 44 -9.38 -4.73 -1.64
CA LYS A 44 -10.12 -3.97 -2.68
C LYS A 44 -9.16 -3.22 -3.60
N GLU A 45 -8.17 -2.53 -3.04
CA GLU A 45 -7.15 -1.83 -3.84
C GLU A 45 -6.32 -2.77 -4.71
N ALA A 46 -5.92 -3.94 -4.19
CA ALA A 46 -5.22 -4.96 -4.96
C ALA A 46 -6.07 -5.48 -6.14
N ILE A 47 -7.39 -5.66 -5.94
CA ILE A 47 -8.31 -6.01 -7.03
C ILE A 47 -8.34 -4.90 -8.08
N GLU A 48 -8.38 -3.62 -7.68
CA GLU A 48 -8.36 -2.49 -8.63
C GLU A 48 -7.03 -2.37 -9.39
N VAL A 49 -5.89 -2.61 -8.74
CA VAL A 49 -4.58 -2.71 -9.42
C VAL A 49 -4.60 -3.80 -10.49
N LEU A 50 -5.08 -5.00 -10.15
CA LEU A 50 -5.18 -6.12 -11.09
C LEU A 50 -6.22 -5.89 -12.20
N ARG A 51 -7.19 -5.00 -12.00
CA ARG A 51 -8.13 -4.52 -13.03
C ARG A 51 -7.54 -3.42 -13.93
N GLY A 52 -6.38 -2.87 -13.58
CA GLY A 52 -5.76 -1.75 -14.28
C GLY A 52 -6.30 -0.36 -13.89
N HIS A 53 -6.96 -0.24 -12.74
CA HIS A 53 -7.52 1.01 -12.20
C HIS A 53 -6.95 1.38 -10.82
N GLY A 54 -5.89 0.71 -10.38
CA GLY A 54 -5.26 0.97 -9.09
C GLY A 54 -4.37 2.23 -9.10
N PRO A 55 -3.85 2.65 -7.93
CA PRO A 55 -2.89 3.73 -7.84
C PRO A 55 -1.59 3.43 -8.60
N ASP A 56 -1.01 4.45 -9.23
CA ASP A 56 0.18 4.29 -10.07
C ASP A 56 1.41 3.82 -9.28
N ASP A 57 1.57 4.29 -8.04
CA ASP A 57 2.73 4.00 -7.19
C ASP A 57 2.79 2.52 -6.77
N ILE A 58 1.69 1.97 -6.23
CA ILE A 58 1.65 0.54 -5.89
C ILE A 58 1.77 -0.33 -7.16
N THR A 59 1.23 0.13 -8.28
CA THR A 59 1.36 -0.57 -9.57
C THR A 59 2.81 -0.62 -10.03
N GLU A 60 3.53 0.51 -9.97
CA GLU A 60 4.95 0.60 -10.34
C GLU A 60 5.82 -0.34 -9.48
N VAL A 61 5.61 -0.37 -8.17
CA VAL A 61 6.34 -1.28 -7.26
C VAL A 61 6.06 -2.74 -7.59
N CYS A 62 4.78 -3.10 -7.80
CA CYS A 62 4.38 -4.46 -8.17
C CYS A 62 5.00 -4.91 -9.50
N ILE A 63 4.95 -4.05 -10.53
CA ILE A 63 5.55 -4.33 -11.85
C ILE A 63 7.07 -4.47 -11.74
N THR A 64 7.74 -3.60 -10.99
CA THR A 64 9.19 -3.66 -10.78
C THR A 64 9.61 -4.96 -10.11
N LEU A 65 8.92 -5.36 -9.04
CA LEU A 65 9.18 -6.61 -8.34
C LEU A 65 8.90 -7.83 -9.22
N ALA A 66 7.76 -7.85 -9.93
CA ALA A 66 7.41 -8.94 -10.84
C ALA A 66 8.44 -9.07 -11.98
N ALA A 67 8.85 -7.95 -12.58
CA ALA A 67 9.87 -7.94 -13.63
C ALA A 67 11.19 -8.55 -13.14
N LYS A 68 11.62 -8.22 -11.92
CA LYS A 68 12.81 -8.82 -11.29
C LYS A 68 12.66 -10.31 -11.01
N MET A 69 11.48 -10.76 -10.60
CA MET A 69 11.22 -12.20 -10.44
C MET A 69 11.33 -12.95 -11.77
N LEU A 70 10.80 -12.40 -12.86
CA LEU A 70 10.87 -12.98 -14.20
C LEU A 70 12.30 -12.99 -14.76
N GLU A 71 13.06 -11.92 -14.52
CA GLU A 71 14.48 -11.80 -14.89
C GLU A 71 15.33 -12.87 -14.17
N LEU A 72 15.14 -13.05 -12.85
CA LEU A 72 15.81 -14.10 -12.09
C LEU A 72 15.43 -15.52 -12.56
N ALA A 73 14.19 -15.71 -13.02
CA ALA A 73 13.74 -16.94 -13.64
C ALA A 73 14.35 -17.19 -15.04
N GLY A 74 15.09 -16.22 -15.59
CA GLY A 74 15.78 -16.34 -16.88
C GLY A 74 14.87 -16.13 -18.09
N MET A 75 13.75 -15.43 -17.92
CA MET A 75 12.78 -15.23 -19.01
C MET A 75 13.23 -14.20 -20.04
N SER A 76 13.70 -13.03 -19.60
CA SER A 76 14.19 -11.96 -20.47
C SER A 76 14.94 -10.89 -19.66
N ASP A 77 15.30 -9.77 -20.30
CA ASP A 77 15.79 -8.57 -19.60
C ASP A 77 14.67 -7.86 -18.83
N PHE A 78 15.05 -7.01 -17.85
CA PHE A 78 14.11 -6.26 -17.02
C PHE A 78 13.03 -5.53 -17.80
N LYS A 79 13.38 -4.84 -18.89
CA LYS A 79 12.41 -4.04 -19.67
C LYS A 79 11.35 -4.96 -20.27
N LYS A 80 11.77 -6.07 -20.89
CA LYS A 80 10.83 -7.01 -21.48
C LYS A 80 10.00 -7.74 -20.43
N CYS A 81 10.59 -8.05 -19.29
CA CYS A 81 9.89 -8.64 -18.15
C CYS A 81 8.84 -7.69 -17.55
N ALA A 82 9.11 -6.39 -17.48
CA ALA A 82 8.13 -5.38 -17.06
C ALA A 82 6.97 -5.29 -18.06
N GLU A 83 7.25 -5.23 -19.37
CA GLU A 83 6.21 -5.26 -20.42
C GLU A 83 5.31 -6.51 -20.31
N LEU A 84 5.90 -7.67 -20.01
CA LEU A 84 5.13 -8.91 -19.79
C LEU A 84 4.23 -8.79 -18.57
N ALA A 85 4.75 -8.32 -17.43
CA ALA A 85 3.98 -8.14 -16.20
C ALA A 85 2.81 -7.16 -16.41
N GLU A 86 3.05 -6.02 -17.04
CA GLU A 86 1.99 -5.06 -17.40
C GLU A 86 0.94 -5.67 -18.34
N GLY A 87 1.41 -6.47 -19.30
CA GLY A 87 0.54 -7.19 -20.24
C GLY A 87 -0.48 -8.05 -19.52
N THR A 88 -0.09 -8.72 -18.43
CA THR A 88 -1.00 -9.57 -17.64
C THR A 88 -2.10 -8.81 -16.90
N ILE A 89 -1.88 -7.54 -16.59
CA ILE A 89 -2.92 -6.65 -16.04
C ILE A 89 -3.85 -6.22 -17.18
N LYS A 90 -3.27 -5.76 -18.30
CA LYS A 90 -4.02 -5.26 -19.47
C LYS A 90 -4.93 -6.32 -20.08
N ASP A 91 -4.51 -7.58 -20.12
CA ASP A 91 -5.30 -8.70 -20.67
C ASP A 91 -6.20 -9.40 -19.65
N GLY A 92 -6.13 -9.00 -18.37
CA GLY A 92 -6.92 -9.56 -17.27
C GLY A 92 -6.46 -10.94 -16.78
N SER A 93 -5.37 -11.50 -17.31
CA SER A 93 -4.87 -12.81 -16.89
C SER A 93 -4.39 -12.81 -15.43
N ALA A 94 -3.81 -11.70 -14.94
CA ALA A 94 -3.40 -11.54 -13.55
C ALA A 94 -4.60 -11.60 -12.57
N LEU A 95 -5.68 -10.88 -12.89
CA LEU A 95 -6.93 -10.89 -12.12
C LEU A 95 -7.57 -12.28 -12.10
N ASN A 96 -7.59 -12.96 -13.25
CA ASN A 96 -8.08 -14.34 -13.34
C ASN A 96 -7.22 -15.31 -12.52
N LYS A 97 -5.90 -15.10 -12.49
CA LYS A 97 -5.00 -15.90 -11.66
C LYS A 97 -5.25 -15.69 -10.18
N PHE A 98 -5.55 -14.45 -9.77
CA PHE A 98 -5.96 -14.14 -8.40
C PHE A 98 -7.24 -14.87 -7.99
N LYS A 99 -8.28 -14.90 -8.84
CA LYS A 99 -9.50 -15.71 -8.60
C LYS A 99 -9.19 -17.18 -8.38
N GLN A 100 -8.37 -17.78 -9.26
CA GLN A 100 -7.94 -19.18 -9.13
C GLN A 100 -7.20 -19.42 -7.81
N MET A 101 -6.33 -18.48 -7.40
CA MET A 101 -5.59 -18.57 -6.14
C MET A 101 -6.53 -18.54 -4.93
N LEU A 102 -7.54 -17.66 -4.91
CA LEU A 102 -8.54 -17.61 -3.84
C LEU A 102 -9.29 -18.93 -3.75
N LYS A 103 -9.81 -19.44 -4.88
CA LYS A 103 -10.55 -20.71 -4.95
C LYS A 103 -9.71 -21.89 -4.45
N ALA A 104 -8.44 -21.97 -4.87
CA ALA A 104 -7.53 -23.04 -4.46
C ALA A 104 -7.29 -23.06 -2.94
N GLN A 105 -7.39 -21.92 -2.27
CA GLN A 105 -7.26 -21.77 -0.82
C GLN A 105 -8.63 -21.72 -0.09
N LYS A 106 -9.71 -22.14 -0.76
CA LYS A 106 -11.09 -22.17 -0.23
C LYS A 106 -11.68 -20.79 0.10
N GLY A 107 -11.12 -19.72 -0.46
CA GLY A 107 -11.66 -18.36 -0.39
C GLY A 107 -12.83 -18.15 -1.37
N ASN A 108 -13.64 -17.11 -1.11
CA ASN A 108 -14.73 -16.73 -1.99
C ASN A 108 -14.19 -15.94 -3.20
N GLU A 109 -14.10 -16.56 -4.37
CA GLU A 109 -13.63 -15.89 -5.59
C GLU A 109 -14.56 -14.78 -6.10
N GLN A 110 -15.83 -14.77 -5.68
CA GLN A 110 -16.81 -13.75 -6.09
C GLN A 110 -16.44 -12.35 -5.61
N VAL A 111 -15.60 -12.21 -4.58
CA VAL A 111 -15.10 -10.91 -4.11
C VAL A 111 -14.33 -10.15 -5.19
N VAL A 112 -13.77 -10.86 -6.18
CA VAL A 112 -13.03 -10.23 -7.27
C VAL A 112 -13.96 -9.56 -8.27
N ASP A 113 -15.19 -10.06 -8.45
CA ASP A 113 -16.21 -9.44 -9.30
C ASP A 113 -17.04 -8.42 -8.52
N ASN A 114 -17.33 -8.73 -7.25
CA ASN A 114 -18.07 -7.87 -6.34
C ASN A 114 -17.27 -7.64 -5.03
N PRO A 115 -16.33 -6.67 -5.02
CA PRO A 115 -15.54 -6.36 -3.83
C PRO A 115 -16.36 -5.90 -2.62
N GLY A 116 -17.64 -5.53 -2.82
CA GLY A 116 -18.58 -5.23 -1.74
C GLY A 116 -18.88 -6.42 -0.82
N LEU A 117 -18.55 -7.65 -1.23
CA LEU A 117 -18.66 -8.85 -0.40
C LEU A 117 -17.58 -8.94 0.68
N LEU A 118 -16.52 -8.15 0.59
CA LEU A 118 -15.49 -8.07 1.63
C LEU A 118 -16.03 -7.38 2.88
N PRO A 119 -15.51 -7.70 4.09
CA PRO A 119 -15.87 -7.00 5.32
C PRO A 119 -15.80 -5.47 5.16
N SER A 120 -16.77 -4.78 5.76
CA SER A 120 -16.83 -3.32 5.78
C SER A 120 -17.17 -2.84 7.18
N ALA A 121 -16.57 -1.71 7.55
CA ALA A 121 -16.90 -1.03 8.80
C ALA A 121 -18.30 -0.40 8.74
N LYS A 122 -18.99 -0.44 9.88
CA LYS A 122 -20.31 0.19 10.06
C LYS A 122 -20.27 1.72 10.04
N TYR A 123 -19.19 2.32 10.53
CA TYR A 123 -19.07 3.76 10.68
C TYR A 123 -17.87 4.30 9.90
N THR A 124 -18.01 5.52 9.41
CA THR A 124 -16.92 6.28 8.78
C THR A 124 -16.87 7.71 9.29
N VAL A 125 -15.67 8.28 9.35
CA VAL A 125 -15.42 9.68 9.73
C VAL A 125 -14.35 10.25 8.81
N GLU A 126 -14.53 11.49 8.36
CA GLU A 126 -13.54 12.21 7.58
C GLU A 126 -12.46 12.81 8.48
N TYR A 127 -11.19 12.68 8.09
CA TYR A 127 -10.11 13.50 8.62
C TYR A 127 -9.92 14.73 7.71
N LYS A 128 -10.04 15.91 8.29
CA LYS A 128 -9.98 17.21 7.61
C LYS A 128 -8.73 17.97 8.03
N VAL A 129 -8.04 18.58 7.08
CA VAL A 129 -6.86 19.40 7.40
C VAL A 129 -7.26 20.71 8.07
N ALA A 130 -6.50 21.14 9.08
CA ALA A 130 -6.78 22.39 9.80
C ALA A 130 -6.40 23.65 8.99
N SER A 131 -5.48 23.53 8.04
CA SER A 131 -4.95 24.63 7.24
C SER A 131 -4.75 24.21 5.78
N GLY A 132 -4.86 25.17 4.87
CA GLY A 132 -4.59 24.96 3.45
C GLY A 132 -3.09 25.05 3.10
N GLY A 133 -2.72 24.48 1.97
CA GLY A 133 -1.34 24.39 1.47
C GLY A 133 -1.09 23.07 0.76
N TYR A 134 0.18 22.73 0.56
CA TYR A 134 0.59 21.43 0.04
C TYR A 134 0.75 20.42 1.16
N ILE A 135 0.27 19.19 0.94
CA ILE A 135 0.62 18.06 1.82
C ILE A 135 2.10 17.76 1.60
N SER A 136 2.94 18.19 2.53
CA SER A 136 4.39 17.95 2.48
C SER A 136 4.76 16.52 2.86
N ALA A 137 4.04 15.94 3.83
CA ALA A 137 4.27 14.58 4.28
C ALA A 137 3.03 14.00 4.97
N ILE A 138 2.91 12.67 4.90
CA ILE A 138 2.01 11.86 5.73
C ILE A 138 2.88 10.77 6.34
N LEU A 139 3.18 10.87 7.63
CA LEU A 139 4.10 9.95 8.29
C LEU A 139 3.49 8.54 8.38
N SER A 140 4.09 7.59 7.66
CA SER A 140 3.58 6.22 7.50
C SER A 140 3.47 5.44 8.82
N ASP A 141 4.39 5.67 9.76
CA ASP A 141 4.36 5.04 11.09
C ASP A 141 3.14 5.50 11.91
N LYS A 142 2.85 6.80 11.87
CA LYS A 142 1.68 7.41 12.51
C LYS A 142 0.38 6.98 11.85
N LEU A 143 0.36 6.91 10.52
CA LEU A 143 -0.78 6.40 9.77
C LEU A 143 -1.07 4.93 10.10
N GLY A 144 -0.03 4.10 10.19
CA GLY A 144 -0.15 2.70 10.60
C GLY A 144 -0.71 2.55 12.03
N LEU A 145 -0.22 3.37 12.97
CA LEU A 145 -0.74 3.40 14.33
C LEU A 145 -2.20 3.86 14.39
N ALA A 146 -2.56 4.91 13.65
CA ALA A 146 -3.93 5.39 13.54
C ALA A 146 -4.88 4.30 13.00
N SER A 147 -4.44 3.53 12.00
CA SER A 147 -5.20 2.39 11.46
C SER A 147 -5.34 1.25 12.49
N MET A 148 -4.27 0.95 13.24
CA MET A 148 -4.31 -0.02 14.33
C MET A 148 -5.33 0.36 15.41
N LEU A 149 -5.39 1.64 15.80
CA LEU A 149 -6.34 2.16 16.79
C LEU A 149 -7.81 2.01 16.34
N LEU A 150 -8.08 1.98 15.03
CA LEU A 150 -9.41 1.72 14.48
C LEU A 150 -9.80 0.23 14.51
N GLY A 151 -8.87 -0.65 14.85
CA GLY A 151 -9.06 -2.10 14.91
C GLY A 151 -8.46 -2.89 13.75
N ALA A 152 -7.80 -2.23 12.79
CA ALA A 152 -7.19 -2.88 11.63
C ALA A 152 -5.85 -3.58 11.92
N GLY A 153 -5.39 -3.49 13.18
CA GLY A 153 -4.12 -4.05 13.61
C GLY A 153 -4.19 -4.57 15.04
N ARG A 154 -3.08 -5.17 15.48
CA ARG A 154 -2.95 -5.78 16.79
C ARG A 154 -2.17 -4.89 17.74
N ALA A 155 -2.77 -4.50 18.86
CA ALA A 155 -2.03 -3.89 19.97
C ALA A 155 -1.21 -4.95 20.75
N THR A 156 -1.73 -6.17 20.84
CA THR A 156 -1.07 -7.33 21.48
C THR A 156 -1.20 -8.57 20.58
N LYS A 157 -0.42 -9.62 20.84
CA LYS A 157 -0.45 -10.84 20.01
C LYS A 157 -1.84 -11.50 19.97
N GLU A 158 -2.59 -11.35 21.05
CA GLU A 158 -3.91 -11.95 21.28
C GLU A 158 -5.06 -11.05 20.78
N SER A 159 -4.78 -9.80 20.41
CA SER A 159 -5.78 -8.87 19.89
C SER A 159 -6.44 -9.42 18.63
N LEU A 160 -7.78 -9.37 18.60
CA LEU A 160 -8.56 -9.62 17.39
C LEU A 160 -8.39 -8.43 16.42
N ILE A 161 -8.37 -8.74 15.14
CA ILE A 161 -8.34 -7.75 14.07
C ILE A 161 -9.76 -7.62 13.52
N ASP A 162 -10.20 -6.39 13.28
CA ASP A 162 -11.39 -6.08 12.48
C ASP A 162 -10.96 -5.88 11.02
N PRO A 163 -11.24 -6.83 10.11
CA PRO A 163 -10.78 -6.73 8.74
C PRO A 163 -11.45 -5.60 7.95
N GLY A 164 -12.60 -5.09 8.42
CA GLY A 164 -13.32 -3.99 7.78
C GLY A 164 -12.85 -2.61 8.21
N ALA A 165 -12.03 -2.52 9.26
CA ALA A 165 -11.47 -1.26 9.76
C ALA A 165 -10.24 -0.82 8.95
N GLY A 166 -9.91 0.47 9.05
CA GLY A 166 -8.73 1.04 8.40
C GLY A 166 -8.92 2.48 7.94
N ILE A 167 -8.10 2.91 6.99
CA ILE A 167 -8.05 4.29 6.48
C ILE A 167 -7.98 4.26 4.95
N THR A 168 -8.77 5.11 4.30
CA THR A 168 -8.67 5.38 2.86
C THR A 168 -8.15 6.80 2.64
N LEU A 169 -7.08 6.95 1.87
CA LEU A 169 -6.51 8.24 1.50
C LEU A 169 -7.27 8.84 0.31
N LEU A 170 -7.67 10.10 0.44
CA LEU A 170 -8.27 10.90 -0.63
C LEU A 170 -7.22 11.76 -1.35
N LYS A 171 -6.18 12.16 -0.61
CA LYS A 171 -5.05 12.98 -1.07
C LYS A 171 -3.72 12.35 -0.66
N LYS A 172 -2.65 12.67 -1.38
CA LYS A 172 -1.28 12.18 -1.15
C LYS A 172 -0.31 13.35 -0.96
N PRO A 173 0.91 13.10 -0.44
CA PRO A 173 1.95 14.11 -0.43
C PRO A 173 2.18 14.68 -1.84
N GLY A 174 2.28 16.01 -1.94
CA GLY A 174 2.33 16.77 -3.19
C GLY A 174 1.00 17.39 -3.62
N ASP A 175 -0.13 16.92 -3.09
CA ASP A 175 -1.44 17.50 -3.39
C ASP A 175 -1.66 18.84 -2.66
N MET A 176 -2.32 19.78 -3.34
CA MET A 176 -2.81 21.03 -2.75
C MET A 176 -4.16 20.80 -2.08
N VAL A 177 -4.36 21.40 -0.91
CA VAL A 177 -5.60 21.28 -0.12
C VAL A 177 -6.01 22.61 0.51
N GLU A 178 -7.31 22.75 0.79
CA GLU A 178 -7.89 23.88 1.52
C GLU A 178 -8.15 23.54 2.99
N ALA A 179 -8.21 24.56 3.84
CA ALA A 179 -8.56 24.37 5.25
C ALA A 179 -9.97 23.77 5.37
N GLY A 180 -10.12 22.68 6.11
CA GLY A 180 -11.36 21.94 6.26
C GLY A 180 -11.61 20.89 5.17
N GLU A 181 -10.75 20.77 4.16
CA GLU A 181 -10.88 19.75 3.12
C GLU A 181 -10.60 18.34 3.69
N PRO A 182 -11.45 17.34 3.42
CA PRO A 182 -11.19 15.96 3.82
C PRO A 182 -10.07 15.35 2.98
N ILE A 183 -9.07 14.77 3.65
CA ILE A 183 -7.93 14.12 2.98
C ILE A 183 -7.85 12.62 3.25
N MET A 184 -8.60 12.12 4.23
CA MET A 184 -8.72 10.69 4.54
C MET A 184 -10.13 10.34 5.04
N ILE A 185 -10.52 9.09 4.88
CA ILE A 185 -11.72 8.51 5.47
C ILE A 185 -11.29 7.38 6.41
N LEU A 186 -11.70 7.47 7.68
CA LEU A 186 -11.46 6.45 8.69
C LEU A 186 -12.64 5.49 8.72
N HIS A 187 -12.37 4.20 8.89
CA HIS A 187 -13.35 3.13 8.90
C HIS A 187 -13.23 2.34 10.21
N ALA A 188 -14.31 2.24 10.99
CA ALA A 188 -14.33 1.41 12.21
C ALA A 188 -15.74 0.89 12.56
N ASN A 189 -15.80 -0.22 13.29
CA ASN A 189 -17.06 -0.77 13.81
C ASN A 189 -17.51 -0.20 15.17
N SER A 190 -16.72 0.70 15.77
CA SER A 190 -17.10 1.45 16.97
C SER A 190 -16.76 2.94 16.83
N GLN A 191 -17.71 3.82 17.13
CA GLN A 191 -17.50 5.28 17.09
C GLN A 191 -16.46 5.77 18.12
N SER A 192 -16.30 5.06 19.24
CA SER A 192 -15.36 5.46 20.30
C SER A 192 -13.90 5.42 19.86
N LEU A 193 -13.58 4.68 18.78
CA LEU A 193 -12.22 4.49 18.29
C LEU A 193 -11.70 5.67 17.45
N PHE A 194 -12.59 6.51 16.93
CA PHE A 194 -12.19 7.59 16.02
C PHE A 194 -11.36 8.66 16.72
N ASN A 195 -11.71 9.05 17.95
CA ASN A 195 -11.06 10.17 18.63
C ASN A 195 -9.54 9.97 18.78
N GLU A 196 -9.12 8.79 19.24
CA GLU A 196 -7.69 8.49 19.40
C GLU A 196 -6.97 8.39 18.05
N SER A 197 -7.62 7.81 17.04
CA SER A 197 -7.07 7.70 15.68
C SER A 197 -6.88 9.08 15.04
N LEU A 198 -7.88 9.97 15.15
CA LEU A 198 -7.80 11.36 14.66
C LEU A 198 -6.64 12.13 15.33
N ASN A 199 -6.49 12.01 16.65
CA ASN A 199 -5.39 12.63 17.39
C ASN A 199 -4.01 12.13 16.91
N GLU A 200 -3.89 10.88 16.46
CA GLU A 200 -2.64 10.37 15.90
C GLU A 200 -2.41 10.87 14.47
N LEU A 201 -3.48 11.06 13.68
CA LEU A 201 -3.40 11.65 12.34
C LEU A 201 -3.00 13.12 12.35
N ASP A 202 -3.39 13.89 13.36
CA ASP A 202 -2.87 15.25 13.57
C ASP A 202 -1.35 15.29 13.73
N LYS A 203 -0.76 14.20 14.25
CA LYS A 203 0.70 14.04 14.33
C LYS A 203 1.29 13.49 13.05
N ALA A 204 0.51 12.88 12.17
CA ALA A 204 0.95 12.28 10.91
C ALA A 204 1.06 13.27 9.76
N VAL A 205 0.13 14.23 9.68
CA VAL A 205 -0.01 15.11 8.51
C VAL A 205 0.84 16.37 8.66
N ARG A 206 1.53 16.77 7.59
CA ARG A 206 2.31 18.01 7.52
C ARG A 206 1.91 18.82 6.31
N ILE A 207 1.53 20.09 6.53
CA ILE A 207 1.18 21.04 5.48
C ILE A 207 2.28 22.10 5.35
N SER A 208 2.66 22.45 4.12
CA SER A 208 3.63 23.50 3.79
C SER A 208 3.07 24.48 2.76
N GLY A 209 3.65 25.68 2.69
CA GLY A 209 3.34 26.65 1.63
C GLY A 209 3.96 26.31 0.27
N GLU A 210 4.96 25.43 0.25
CA GLU A 210 5.70 25.02 -0.95
C GLU A 210 5.44 23.54 -1.26
N LYS A 211 5.35 23.19 -2.55
CA LYS A 211 5.18 21.79 -2.99
C LYS A 211 6.44 20.99 -2.60
N PRO A 212 6.31 19.84 -1.93
CA PRO A 212 7.47 19.00 -1.59
C PRO A 212 8.18 18.52 -2.86
N PRO A 213 9.51 18.29 -2.81
CA PRO A 213 10.24 17.72 -3.93
C PRO A 213 9.75 16.30 -4.22
N GLU A 214 9.77 15.92 -5.50
CA GLU A 214 9.44 14.56 -5.91
C GLU A 214 10.62 13.62 -5.60
N THR A 215 10.34 12.56 -4.84
CA THR A 215 11.29 11.47 -4.55
C THR A 215 11.02 10.27 -5.46
N PRO A 216 12.07 9.58 -5.94
CA PRO A 216 11.88 8.35 -6.70
C PRO A 216 11.26 7.27 -5.80
N LEU A 217 10.26 6.57 -6.32
CA LEU A 217 9.61 5.47 -5.59
C LEU A 217 10.52 4.26 -5.45
N ILE A 218 11.25 3.92 -6.50
CA ILE A 218 12.32 2.92 -6.48
C ILE A 218 13.65 3.65 -6.26
N ILE A 219 14.23 3.50 -5.07
CA ILE A 219 15.46 4.19 -4.65
C ILE A 219 16.70 3.47 -5.19
N ASP A 220 16.72 2.13 -5.10
CA ASP A 220 17.89 1.34 -5.48
C ASP A 220 17.50 -0.13 -5.77
N ILE A 221 18.34 -0.84 -6.51
CA ILE A 221 18.21 -2.28 -6.78
C ILE A 221 19.56 -2.95 -6.57
N ILE A 222 19.63 -3.87 -5.62
CA ILE A 222 20.84 -4.61 -5.24
C ILE A 222 20.69 -6.06 -5.71
N GLN A 223 21.67 -6.54 -6.47
CA GLN A 223 21.72 -7.88 -7.08
C GLN A 223 23.00 -8.61 -6.70
#